data_AF-A0A2L0CG92-F1
#
_entry.id   AF-A0A2L0CG92-F1
#
_cell.length_a   1.000
_cell.length_b   1.000
_cell.length_c   1.000
_cell.angle_alpha   90.00
_cell.angle_beta   90.00
_cell.angle_gamma   90.00
#
_symmetry.space_group_name_H-M   'P 1'
#
loop_
_entity.id
_entity.type
_entity.pdbx_description
1 polymer ?
#
loop_
_entity_poly.entity_id
_entity_poly.type
_entity_poly.pdbx_seq_one_letter_code
_entity_poly.pdbx_strand_id
1 'polypeptide(L)'
;RIIKLSNDPSPGYNIEQLAKKGEKYVQLPYCVKGMDVSFSGILSYMEDKIESLRKEGYTEADLCYSLQETVFAMLVETTERALAHCESSEVLIVGGVGCNERLQEMMNQMCMERGAKLF
;
A
#
# COMPACT_ATOMS: atom_id res chain seq x y z
N ARG A 1 8.71 7.47 -9.75
CA ARG A 1 9.56 8.71 -9.78
C ARG A 1 10.95 8.47 -9.20
N ILE A 2 11.08 8.03 -7.95
CA ILE A 2 12.37 7.82 -7.27
C ILE A 2 13.25 6.78 -7.99
N ILE A 3 12.67 5.61 -8.27
CA ILE A 3 13.34 4.49 -8.95
C ILE A 3 13.17 4.49 -10.46
N LYS A 4 12.69 5.60 -11.05
CA LYS A 4 12.49 5.77 -12.51
C LYS A 4 11.73 4.63 -13.23
N LEU A 5 10.86 3.90 -12.53
CA LEU A 5 9.94 2.95 -13.15
C LEU A 5 9.01 3.63 -14.17
N SER A 6 8.76 2.92 -15.27
CA SER A 6 7.79 3.33 -16.28
C SER A 6 6.36 3.37 -15.70
N ASN A 7 5.55 4.30 -16.18
CA ASN A 7 4.11 4.37 -15.86
C ASN A 7 3.24 3.69 -16.93
N ASP A 8 3.84 3.10 -17.96
CA ASP A 8 3.14 2.34 -19.00
C ASP A 8 2.97 0.86 -18.56
N PRO A 9 1.79 0.22 -18.75
CA PRO A 9 0.57 0.72 -19.38
C PRO A 9 -0.33 1.56 -18.45
N SER A 10 -0.12 1.48 -17.14
CA SER A 10 -0.84 2.32 -16.17
C SER A 10 0.02 2.69 -14.95
N PRO A 11 -0.22 3.85 -14.31
CA PRO A 11 0.49 4.23 -13.10
C PRO A 11 0.29 3.20 -11.99
N GLY A 12 1.38 2.74 -11.38
CA GLY A 12 1.34 1.76 -10.29
C GLY A 12 1.42 0.29 -10.72
N TYR A 13 1.09 -0.05 -11.97
CA TYR A 13 1.17 -1.43 -12.45
C TYR A 13 2.59 -2.02 -12.33
N ASN A 14 3.60 -1.29 -12.80
CA ASN A 14 4.98 -1.76 -12.70
C ASN A 14 5.51 -1.80 -11.26
N ILE A 15 4.93 -1.01 -10.35
CA ILE A 15 5.25 -1.08 -8.92
C ILE A 15 4.77 -2.42 -8.37
N GLU A 16 3.55 -2.83 -8.72
CA GLU A 16 3.00 -4.13 -8.34
C GLU A 16 3.78 -5.31 -8.91
N GLN A 17 4.13 -5.26 -10.20
CA GLN A 17 4.92 -6.33 -10.82
C GLN A 17 6.30 -6.47 -10.18
N LEU A 18 6.90 -5.36 -9.74
CA LEU A 18 8.19 -5.38 -9.05
C LEU A 18 8.04 -5.80 -7.59
N ALA A 19 6.98 -5.35 -6.90
CA ALA A 19 6.67 -5.74 -5.52
C ALA A 19 6.50 -7.25 -5.36
N LYS A 20 5.92 -7.94 -6.35
CA LYS A 20 5.80 -9.42 -6.38
C LYS A 20 7.15 -10.16 -6.31
N LYS A 21 8.25 -9.48 -6.59
CA LYS A 21 9.62 -10.03 -6.54
C LYS A 21 10.38 -9.60 -5.28
N GLY A 22 9.78 -8.76 -4.43
CA GLY A 22 10.38 -8.35 -3.17
C GLY A 22 10.27 -9.45 -2.12
N GLU A 23 11.31 -9.60 -1.32
CA GLU A 23 11.38 -10.61 -0.26
C GLU A 23 11.62 -9.97 1.12
N LYS A 24 12.25 -8.80 1.15
CA LYS A 24 12.61 -8.11 2.38
C LYS A 24 11.69 -6.94 2.63
N TYR A 25 11.11 -6.90 3.82
CA TYR A 25 10.37 -5.73 4.29
C TYR A 25 11.31 -4.68 4.88
N VAL A 26 11.15 -3.43 4.48
CA VAL A 26 11.71 -2.25 5.14
C VAL A 26 10.60 -1.49 5.85
N GLN A 27 10.84 -1.14 7.11
CA GLN A 27 9.89 -0.34 7.87
C GLN A 27 9.83 1.08 7.30
N LEU A 28 8.64 1.49 6.86
CA LEU A 28 8.35 2.82 6.38
C LEU A 28 7.50 3.58 7.41
N PRO A 29 7.51 4.94 7.38
CA PRO A 29 6.66 5.73 8.25
C PRO A 29 5.17 5.37 8.09
N TYR A 30 4.51 4.99 9.18
CA TYR A 30 3.11 4.62 9.18
C TYR A 30 2.27 5.79 9.74
N CYS A 31 1.72 6.61 8.85
CA CYS A 31 1.13 7.91 9.20
C CYS A 31 -0.40 7.89 9.09
N VAL A 32 -1.08 7.31 10.08
CA VAL A 32 -2.54 7.32 10.22
C VAL A 32 -2.94 8.21 11.40
N LYS A 33 -3.92 9.10 11.18
CA LYS A 33 -4.49 9.97 12.22
C LYS A 33 -6.01 9.83 12.21
N GLY A 34 -6.55 9.01 13.09
CA GLY A 34 -7.98 8.69 13.09
C GLY A 34 -8.35 7.90 11.83
N MET A 35 -9.09 8.53 10.92
CA MET A 35 -9.47 7.97 9.61
C MET A 35 -8.68 8.60 8.45
N ASP A 36 -7.78 9.54 8.73
CA ASP A 36 -6.96 10.21 7.72
C ASP A 36 -5.61 9.52 7.54
N VAL A 37 -5.15 9.47 6.28
CA VAL A 37 -3.84 8.94 5.89
C VAL A 37 -2.94 10.05 5.33
N SER A 38 -1.63 9.99 5.61
CA SER A 38 -0.65 10.91 5.03
C SER A 38 0.49 10.18 4.33
N PHE A 39 0.58 10.36 3.01
CA PHE A 39 1.58 9.70 2.16
C PHE A 39 2.84 10.53 1.91
N SER A 40 2.79 11.85 2.15
CA SER A 40 3.92 12.75 1.87
C SER A 40 5.16 12.39 2.68
N GLY A 41 4.98 12.04 3.96
CA GLY A 41 6.09 11.62 4.83
C GLY A 41 6.78 10.33 4.36
N ILE A 42 6.04 9.41 3.76
CA ILE A 42 6.60 8.17 3.21
C ILE A 42 7.48 8.48 1.99
N LEU A 43 6.98 9.32 1.08
CA LEU A 43 7.72 9.69 -0.13
C LEU A 43 9.04 10.37 0.22
N SER A 44 9.01 11.38 1.10
CA SER A 44 10.22 12.09 1.54
C SER A 44 11.21 11.15 2.24
N TYR A 45 10.71 10.26 3.11
CA TYR A 45 11.56 9.26 3.75
C TYR A 45 12.26 8.35 2.74
N MET A 46 11.54 7.88 1.72
CA MET A 46 12.12 7.04 0.67
C MET A 46 13.15 7.82 -0.15
N GLU A 47 12.87 9.07 -0.52
CA GLU A 47 13.83 9.92 -1.26
C GLU A 47 15.13 10.11 -0.48
N ASP A 48 15.05 10.35 0.83
CA ASP A 48 16.21 10.56 1.69
C ASP A 48 16.99 9.27 1.99
N LYS A 49 16.31 8.13 2.11
CA LYS A 49 16.89 6.86 2.58
C LYS A 49 17.25 5.86 1.50
N ILE A 50 16.81 6.05 0.26
CA ILE A 50 17.00 5.04 -0.80
C ILE A 50 18.46 4.62 -1.00
N GLU A 51 19.40 5.57 -0.94
CA GLU A 51 20.83 5.29 -1.11
C GLU A 51 21.42 4.52 0.08
N SER A 52 20.90 4.72 1.29
CA SER A 52 21.27 3.91 2.47
C SER A 52 20.74 2.49 2.35
N LEU A 53 19.45 2.37 2.02
CA LEU A 53 18.77 1.08 1.89
C LEU A 53 19.41 0.21 0.79
N ARG A 54 19.83 0.83 -0.32
CA ARG A 54 20.59 0.13 -1.37
C ARG A 54 21.93 -0.43 -0.85
N LYS A 55 22.65 0.33 -0.02
CA LYS A 55 23.91 -0.13 0.61
C LYS A 55 23.68 -1.24 1.64
N GLU A 56 22.54 -1.21 2.30
CA GLU A 56 22.09 -2.27 3.23
C GLU A 56 21.61 -3.53 2.50
N GLY A 57 21.57 -3.52 1.16
CA GLY A 57 21.24 -4.67 0.33
C GLY A 57 19.75 -4.87 0.06
N TYR A 58 18.95 -3.80 0.18
CA TYR A 58 17.57 -3.79 -0.28
C TYR A 58 17.51 -3.52 -1.79
N THR A 59 16.73 -4.33 -2.49
CA THR A 59 16.48 -4.18 -3.92
C THR A 59 15.32 -3.22 -4.19
N GLU A 60 15.18 -2.73 -5.43
CA GLU A 60 14.01 -1.92 -5.79
C GLU A 60 12.69 -2.69 -5.65
N ALA A 61 12.74 -4.02 -5.81
CA ALA A 61 11.60 -4.91 -5.57
C ALA A 61 11.19 -4.92 -4.10
N ASP A 62 12.16 -5.03 -3.19
CA ASP A 62 11.92 -4.95 -1.74
C ASP A 62 11.30 -3.61 -1.33
N LEU A 63 11.75 -2.51 -1.96
CA LEU A 63 11.21 -1.18 -1.71
C LEU A 63 9.76 -1.04 -2.23
N CYS A 64 9.47 -1.55 -3.43
CA CYS A 64 8.10 -1.56 -3.96
C CYS A 64 7.17 -2.43 -3.10
N TYR A 65 7.63 -3.60 -2.68
CA TYR A 65 6.93 -4.50 -1.78
C TYR A 65 6.59 -3.78 -0.46
N SER A 66 7.60 -3.24 0.21
CA SER A 66 7.42 -2.57 1.50
C SER A 66 6.51 -1.34 1.42
N LEU A 67 6.61 -0.59 0.31
CA LEU A 67 5.73 0.55 0.03
C LEU A 67 4.27 0.09 -0.11
N GLN A 68 4.01 -0.94 -0.91
CA GLN A 68 2.66 -1.47 -1.11
C GLN A 68 2.06 -1.98 0.20
N GLU A 69 2.79 -2.84 0.93
CA GLU A 69 2.31 -3.37 2.21
C GLU A 69 1.99 -2.26 3.21
N THR A 70 2.88 -1.26 3.35
CA THR A 70 2.68 -0.18 4.32
C THR A 70 1.48 0.69 3.93
N VAL A 71 1.40 1.13 2.67
CA VAL A 71 0.34 2.02 2.20
C VAL A 71 -1.02 1.33 2.22
N PHE A 72 -1.08 0.08 1.76
CA PHE A 72 -2.34 -0.66 1.74
C PHE A 72 -2.79 -1.06 3.14
N ALA A 73 -1.88 -1.38 4.06
CA ALA A 73 -2.24 -1.55 5.47
C ALA A 73 -2.88 -0.28 6.05
N MET A 74 -2.32 0.91 5.77
CA MET A 74 -2.91 2.19 6.20
C MET A 74 -4.32 2.40 5.63
N LEU A 75 -4.54 2.05 4.36
CA LEU A 75 -5.86 2.14 3.73
C LEU A 75 -6.86 1.14 4.33
N VAL A 76 -6.43 -0.10 4.58
CA VAL A 76 -7.28 -1.14 5.17
C VAL A 76 -7.65 -0.76 6.61
N GLU A 77 -6.69 -0.29 7.42
CA GLU A 77 -6.94 0.17 8.79
C GLU A 77 -7.96 1.32 8.84
N THR A 78 -7.79 2.33 7.97
CA THR A 78 -8.71 3.47 7.94
C THR A 78 -10.09 3.08 7.40
N THR A 79 -10.14 2.17 6.44
CA THR A 79 -11.40 1.64 5.90
C THR A 79 -12.12 0.78 6.93
N GLU A 80 -11.42 -0.06 7.69
CA GLU A 80 -11.99 -0.86 8.78
C GLU A 80 -12.59 0.01 9.88
N ARG A 81 -11.88 1.08 10.27
CA ARG A 81 -12.40 2.09 11.21
C ARG A 81 -13.66 2.75 10.70
N ALA A 82 -13.69 3.15 9.43
CA ALA A 82 -14.86 3.76 8.82
C ALA A 82 -16.04 2.79 8.70
N LEU A 83 -15.78 1.53 8.32
CA LEU A 83 -16.77 0.47 8.22
C LEU A 83 -17.49 0.27 9.57
N ALA A 84 -16.71 0.17 10.65
CA ALA A 84 -17.25 0.05 12.01
C ALA A 84 -18.02 1.31 12.47
N HIS A 85 -17.54 2.51 12.12
CA HIS A 85 -18.18 3.76 12.51
C HIS A 85 -19.50 4.02 11.78
N CYS A 86 -19.61 3.58 10.54
CA CYS A 86 -20.81 3.72 9.72
C CYS A 86 -21.82 2.57 9.91
N GLU A 87 -21.51 1.58 10.75
CA GLU A 87 -22.31 0.35 10.93
C GLU A 87 -22.63 -0.35 9.59
N SER A 88 -21.70 -0.29 8.63
CA SER A 88 -21.85 -0.92 7.32
C SER A 88 -21.24 -2.32 7.30
N SER A 89 -21.73 -3.16 6.40
CA SER A 89 -21.21 -4.51 6.14
C SER A 89 -20.69 -4.66 4.71
N GLU A 90 -20.49 -3.55 3.99
CA GLU A 90 -20.07 -3.56 2.59
C GLU A 90 -18.97 -2.53 2.36
N VAL A 91 -17.95 -2.93 1.60
CA VAL A 91 -16.84 -2.08 1.13
C VAL A 91 -16.78 -2.19 -0.38
N LEU A 92 -16.68 -1.05 -1.07
CA LEU A 92 -16.51 -0.96 -2.52
C LEU A 92 -15.18 -0.25 -2.82
N ILE A 93 -14.30 -0.90 -3.58
CA ILE A 93 -13.06 -0.26 -4.04
C ILE A 93 -13.30 0.38 -5.41
N VAL A 94 -13.02 1.67 -5.52
CA VAL A 94 -13.12 2.43 -6.78
C VAL A 94 -11.81 3.13 -7.12
N GLY A 95 -11.69 3.56 -8.38
CA GLY A 95 -10.53 4.33 -8.87
C GLY A 95 -9.41 3.44 -9.43
N GLY A 96 -8.43 4.08 -10.09
CA GLY A 96 -7.40 3.37 -10.85
C GLY A 96 -6.48 2.49 -10.01
N VAL A 97 -6.25 2.82 -8.74
CA VAL A 97 -5.44 1.98 -7.83
C VAL A 97 -6.22 0.74 -7.36
N GLY A 98 -7.55 0.75 -7.50
CA GLY A 98 -8.41 -0.36 -7.12
C GLY A 98 -8.20 -1.62 -7.94
N CYS A 99 -7.52 -1.54 -9.10
CA CYS A 99 -7.16 -2.73 -9.88
C CYS A 99 -5.94 -3.49 -9.33
N ASN A 100 -5.27 -2.95 -8.30
CA ASN A 100 -4.12 -3.62 -7.68
C ASN A 100 -4.59 -4.87 -6.91
N GLU A 101 -4.07 -6.03 -7.27
CA GLU A 101 -4.53 -7.31 -6.72
C GLU A 101 -4.19 -7.42 -5.23
N ARG A 102 -3.06 -6.85 -4.80
CA ARG A 102 -2.63 -6.90 -3.41
C ARG A 102 -3.53 -6.07 -2.49
N LEU A 103 -3.94 -4.87 -2.93
CA LEU A 103 -4.92 -4.07 -2.20
C LEU A 103 -6.27 -4.80 -2.07
N GLN A 104 -6.75 -5.40 -3.17
CA GLN A 104 -8.00 -6.17 -3.16
C GLN A 104 -7.91 -7.34 -2.19
N GLU A 105 -6.79 -8.08 -2.19
CA GLU A 105 -6.56 -9.21 -1.28
C GLU A 105 -6.62 -8.78 0.20
N MET A 106 -5.87 -7.74 0.56
CA MET A 106 -5.81 -7.25 1.95
C MET A 106 -7.17 -6.71 2.42
N MET A 107 -7.87 -5.97 1.56
CA MET A 107 -9.21 -5.46 1.88
C MET A 107 -10.23 -6.59 2.01
N ASN A 108 -10.13 -7.62 1.17
CA ASN A 108 -11.04 -8.77 1.20
C ASN A 108 -10.85 -9.59 2.48
N GLN A 109 -9.60 -9.79 2.92
CA GLN A 109 -9.31 -10.44 4.20
C GLN A 109 -9.94 -9.67 5.36
N MET A 110 -9.73 -8.36 5.45
CA MET A 110 -10.35 -7.52 6.49
C MET A 110 -11.89 -7.61 6.46
N CYS A 111 -12.50 -7.54 5.27
CA CYS A 111 -13.95 -7.68 5.14
C CYS A 111 -14.43 -9.04 5.66
N MET A 112 -13.78 -10.13 5.27
CA MET A 112 -14.13 -11.48 5.74
C MET A 112 -14.03 -11.61 7.27
N GLU A 113 -12.98 -11.07 7.88
CA GLU A 113 -12.79 -11.09 9.35
C GLU A 113 -13.87 -10.29 10.09
N ARG A 114 -14.41 -9.23 9.47
CA ARG A 114 -15.50 -8.41 9.99
C ARG A 114 -16.90 -8.94 9.64
N GLY A 115 -17.01 -10.02 8.86
CA GLY A 115 -18.30 -10.50 8.33
C GLY A 115 -18.93 -9.54 7.30
N ALA A 116 -18.11 -8.70 6.67
CA ALA A 116 -18.48 -7.77 5.63
C ALA A 116 -18.15 -8.33 4.23
N LYS A 117 -18.66 -7.66 3.19
CA LYS A 117 -18.47 -8.03 1.79
C LYS A 117 -17.69 -6.97 1.03
N LEU A 118 -16.67 -7.41 0.30
CA LEU A 118 -15.94 -6.57 -0.66
C LEU A 118 -16.60 -6.63 -2.05
N PHE A 119 -16.65 -5.48 -2.73
CA PHE A 119 -17.07 -5.31 -4.12
C PHE A 119 -16.01 -4.58 -4.94
#